data_AF-A8T245-F1
#
_entry.id   AF-A8T245-F1
#
_cell.length_a   1.000
_cell.length_b   1.000
_cell.length_c   1.000
_cell.angle_alpha   90.00
_cell.angle_beta   90.00
_cell.angle_gamma   90.00
#
_symmetry.space_group_name_H-M   'P 1'
#
loop_
_entity.id
_entity.type
_entity.pdbx_description
1 polymer ?
#
loop_
_entity_poly.entity_id
_entity_poly.type
_entity_poly.pdbx_seq_one_letter_code
_entity_poly.pdbx_strand_id
1 'polypeptide(L)'
;NEDEAEALTGESDPLAASDKTLEWADLVLCTAGPVGLFMAGYTEDSAKRETSLPLLPGSIAEFNRYEFSRPAKKDSCENAIKIYSHISPYMGGPEKIKNTNGAGDAALSAVLHDMAANKYHKENVPNSSKHNNEYLTYSSFSQVCKYANRASYEVLVQHSPRLSRGLPEREDSLEEAYWER
;
A
#
# COMPACT_ATOMS: atom_id res chain seq x y z
N ASN A 1 8.65 6.56 6.95
CA ASN A 1 7.86 6.02 8.09
C ASN A 1 7.10 7.17 8.75
N GLU A 2 6.36 6.94 9.83
CA GLU A 2 5.55 7.95 10.51
C GLU A 2 6.38 9.12 11.04
N ASP A 3 7.53 8.87 11.65
CA ASP A 3 8.41 9.90 12.19
C ASP A 3 9.03 10.77 11.07
N GLU A 4 9.47 10.13 9.98
CA GLU A 4 9.95 10.83 8.78
C GLU A 4 8.84 11.65 8.11
N ALA A 5 7.60 11.15 8.13
CA ALA A 5 6.46 11.83 7.55
C ALA A 5 6.08 13.07 8.38
N GLU A 6 6.08 12.97 9.71
CA GLU A 6 5.90 14.12 10.60
C GLU A 6 7.02 15.15 10.41
N ALA A 7 8.28 14.71 10.33
CA ALA A 7 9.40 15.61 10.10
C ALA A 7 9.31 16.37 8.77
N LEU A 8 8.76 15.72 7.73
CA LEU A 8 8.57 16.32 6.40
C LEU A 8 7.37 17.28 6.37
N THR A 9 6.27 16.90 7.01
CA THR A 9 4.95 17.54 6.78
C THR A 9 4.46 18.38 7.95
N GLY A 10 5.00 18.16 9.15
CA GLY A 10 4.49 18.68 10.42
C GLY A 10 3.23 17.99 10.93
N GLU A 11 2.73 16.95 10.24
CA GLU A 11 1.53 16.20 10.63
C GLU A 11 1.92 14.93 11.39
N SER A 12 1.48 14.79 12.63
CA SER A 12 1.74 13.59 13.44
C SER A 12 0.82 12.41 13.10
N ASP A 13 -0.31 12.67 12.42
CA ASP A 13 -1.19 11.62 11.89
C ASP A 13 -0.65 11.12 10.54
N PRO A 14 -0.24 9.84 10.42
CA PRO A 14 0.29 9.30 9.17
C PRO A 14 -0.64 9.44 7.97
N LEU A 15 -1.97 9.41 8.18
CA LEU A 15 -2.95 9.61 7.11
C LEU A 15 -2.92 11.05 6.60
N ALA A 16 -2.92 12.03 7.52
CA ALA A 16 -2.82 13.45 7.18
C ALA A 16 -1.46 13.79 6.55
N ALA A 17 -0.37 13.25 7.08
CA ALA A 17 0.97 13.40 6.51
C ALA A 17 1.04 12.84 5.08
N SER A 18 0.45 11.66 4.85
CA SER A 18 0.39 11.04 3.52
C SER A 18 -0.46 11.88 2.56
N ASP A 19 -1.59 12.41 3.01
CA ASP A 19 -2.45 13.29 2.20
C ASP A 19 -1.74 14.57 1.76
N LYS A 20 -1.02 15.21 2.68
CA LYS A 20 -0.24 16.42 2.39
C LYS A 20 0.91 16.14 1.43
N THR A 21 1.55 14.97 1.58
CA THR A 21 2.64 14.56 0.69
C THR A 21 2.17 14.37 -0.76
N LEU A 22 0.89 14.07 -1.00
CA LEU A 22 0.33 13.99 -2.36
C LEU A 22 0.33 15.33 -3.12
N GLU A 23 0.61 16.45 -2.46
CA GLU A 23 0.84 17.72 -3.14
C GLU A 23 2.14 17.70 -3.97
N TRP A 24 3.07 16.79 -3.66
CA TRP A 24 4.40 16.72 -4.28
C TRP A 24 4.71 15.38 -4.95
N ALA A 25 3.87 14.36 -4.73
CA ALA A 25 4.08 13.00 -5.22
C ALA A 25 2.77 12.35 -5.72
N ASP A 26 2.89 11.38 -6.64
CA ASP A 26 1.73 10.65 -7.19
C ASP A 26 1.26 9.47 -6.33
N LEU A 27 2.18 8.89 -5.55
CA LEU A 27 1.94 7.71 -4.70
C LEU A 27 2.83 7.79 -3.46
N VAL A 28 2.25 7.55 -2.30
CA VAL A 28 2.89 7.61 -0.99
C VAL A 28 2.68 6.28 -0.29
N LEU A 29 3.77 5.71 0.23
CA LEU A 29 3.77 4.60 1.18
C LEU A 29 4.28 5.13 2.51
N CYS A 30 3.45 5.10 3.55
CA CYS A 30 3.84 5.49 4.89
C CYS A 30 3.74 4.28 5.83
N THR A 31 4.87 3.66 6.16
CA THR A 31 4.92 2.67 7.23
C THR A 31 4.73 3.35 8.57
N ALA A 32 3.89 2.79 9.44
CA ALA A 32 3.48 3.35 10.73
C ALA A 32 3.65 2.34 11.87
N GLY A 33 4.81 1.66 11.93
CA GLY A 33 5.17 0.73 13.00
C GLY A 33 4.02 -0.21 13.45
N PRO A 34 3.63 -0.21 14.75
CA PRO A 34 2.53 -1.01 15.28
C PRO A 34 1.13 -0.66 14.72
N VAL A 35 0.95 0.53 14.15
CA VAL A 35 -0.30 0.92 13.46
C VAL A 35 -0.41 0.22 12.10
N GLY A 36 0.70 -0.25 11.53
CA GLY A 36 0.76 -0.95 10.27
C GLY A 36 1.32 -0.07 9.16
N LEU A 37 0.59 0.12 8.07
CA LEU A 37 1.00 1.05 7.02
C LEU A 37 -0.19 1.70 6.32
N PHE A 38 0.06 2.87 5.76
CA PHE A 38 -0.85 3.64 4.94
C PHE A 38 -0.32 3.76 3.53
N MET A 39 -1.24 3.80 2.58
CA MET A 39 -0.94 4.17 1.20
C MET A 39 -1.90 5.26 0.77
N ALA A 40 -1.38 6.28 0.10
CA ALA A 40 -2.16 7.36 -0.46
C ALA A 40 -1.71 7.62 -1.90
N GLY A 41 -2.63 7.94 -2.81
CA GLY A 41 -2.29 8.22 -4.20
C GLY A 41 -3.49 8.71 -4.98
N TYR A 42 -3.35 8.74 -6.29
CA TYR A 42 -4.42 9.16 -7.19
C TYR A 42 -5.03 7.98 -7.96
N THR A 43 -6.29 8.10 -8.36
CA THR A 43 -6.92 7.29 -9.40
C THR A 43 -7.78 8.21 -10.28
N GLU A 44 -8.04 7.76 -11.50
CA GLU A 44 -9.07 8.37 -12.35
C GLU A 44 -10.46 8.14 -11.76
N ASP A 45 -11.26 9.19 -11.61
CA ASP A 45 -12.59 9.16 -10.98
C ASP A 45 -13.54 8.17 -11.65
N SER A 46 -13.51 8.11 -12.99
CA SER A 46 -14.34 7.16 -13.76
C SER A 46 -13.94 5.69 -13.56
N ALA A 47 -12.76 5.43 -13.02
CA ALA A 47 -12.20 4.10 -12.78
C ALA A 47 -12.16 3.70 -11.31
N LYS A 48 -12.68 4.54 -10.40
CA LYS A 48 -12.69 4.26 -8.96
C LYS A 48 -13.50 3.01 -8.65
N ARG A 49 -13.03 2.24 -7.68
CA ARG A 49 -13.69 1.01 -7.22
C ARG A 49 -13.92 1.11 -5.72
N GLU A 50 -15.18 0.98 -5.33
CA GLU A 50 -15.57 0.99 -3.91
C GLU A 50 -15.05 -0.25 -3.18
N THR A 51 -14.68 -0.05 -1.93
CA THR A 51 -14.33 -1.13 -1.03
C THR A 51 -15.57 -1.92 -0.64
N SER A 52 -15.40 -3.23 -0.45
CA SER A 52 -16.40 -4.07 0.22
C SER A 52 -16.09 -4.26 1.71
N LEU A 53 -15.01 -3.65 2.21
CA LEU A 53 -14.60 -3.71 3.60
C LEU A 53 -15.32 -2.62 4.42
N PRO A 54 -15.37 -2.73 5.76
CA PRO A 54 -15.89 -1.67 6.61
C PRO A 54 -15.19 -0.33 6.34
N LEU A 55 -15.97 0.74 6.33
CA LEU A 55 -15.43 2.10 6.18
C LEU A 55 -14.73 2.51 7.46
N LEU A 56 -13.49 2.97 7.33
CA LEU A 56 -12.62 3.29 8.46
C LEU A 56 -12.75 4.77 8.83
N PRO A 57 -12.80 5.11 10.14
CA PRO A 57 -12.72 6.48 10.60
C PRO A 57 -11.27 6.98 10.57
N GLY A 58 -11.08 8.30 10.47
CA GLY A 58 -9.77 8.93 10.50
C GLY A 58 -9.87 10.45 10.39
N SER A 59 -8.73 11.14 10.28
CA SER A 59 -8.68 12.57 9.95
C SER A 59 -9.37 12.89 8.63
N ILE A 60 -9.40 11.92 7.71
CA ILE A 60 -10.23 11.90 6.51
C ILE A 60 -11.34 10.88 6.73
N ALA A 61 -12.59 11.32 6.70
CA ALA A 61 -13.74 10.45 6.92
C ALA A 61 -13.84 9.38 5.82
N GLU A 62 -13.99 8.11 6.21
CA GLU A 62 -14.17 6.97 5.30
C GLU A 62 -13.06 6.89 4.24
N PHE A 63 -11.82 7.18 4.63
CA PHE A 63 -10.69 7.35 3.71
C PHE A 63 -10.46 6.14 2.79
N ASN A 64 -10.80 4.93 3.25
CA ASN A 64 -10.64 3.69 2.50
C ASN A 64 -11.80 3.38 1.52
N ARG A 65 -12.81 4.26 1.40
CA ARG A 65 -14.01 4.04 0.59
C ARG A 65 -13.71 3.52 -0.82
N TYR A 66 -12.61 3.96 -1.43
CA TYR A 66 -12.21 3.58 -2.78
C TYR A 66 -10.87 2.82 -2.84
N GLU A 67 -10.44 2.17 -1.77
CA GLU A 67 -9.13 1.50 -1.68
C GLU A 67 -8.95 0.33 -2.66
N PHE A 68 -10.04 -0.15 -3.29
CA PHE A 68 -9.97 -1.12 -4.37
C PHE A 68 -9.57 -0.47 -5.70
N SER A 69 -9.45 0.85 -5.79
CA SER A 69 -8.92 1.55 -6.98
C SER A 69 -7.44 1.26 -7.19
N ARG A 70 -6.92 1.53 -8.39
CA ARG A 70 -5.50 1.32 -8.72
C ARG A 70 -4.78 2.67 -8.77
N PRO A 71 -3.61 2.81 -8.13
CA PRO A 71 -2.74 3.98 -8.27
C PRO A 71 -2.51 4.37 -9.73
N ALA A 72 -2.63 5.66 -10.02
CA ALA A 72 -2.30 6.29 -11.30
C ALA A 72 -1.47 7.55 -11.05
N LYS A 73 -0.74 8.01 -12.07
CA LYS A 73 -0.11 9.33 -12.02
C LYS A 73 -1.18 10.40 -12.12
N LYS A 74 -1.06 11.46 -11.31
CA LYS A 74 -2.03 12.56 -11.31
C LYS A 74 -2.18 13.17 -12.70
N ASP A 75 -1.05 13.40 -13.38
CA ASP A 75 -1.01 14.03 -14.71
C ASP A 75 -1.47 13.10 -15.85
N SER A 76 -1.64 11.80 -15.58
CA SER A 76 -2.23 10.85 -16.55
C SER A 76 -3.75 10.71 -16.39
N CYS A 77 -4.37 11.40 -15.41
CA CYS A 77 -5.81 11.38 -15.18
C CYS A 77 -6.48 12.64 -15.76
N GLU A 78 -7.69 12.47 -16.27
CA GLU A 78 -8.57 13.59 -16.64
C GLU A 78 -9.20 14.20 -15.38
N ASN A 79 -9.65 13.34 -14.46
CA ASN A 79 -10.19 13.74 -13.16
C ASN A 79 -9.55 12.90 -12.05
N ALA A 80 -8.37 13.32 -11.61
CA ALA A 80 -7.66 12.67 -10.51
C ALA A 80 -8.39 12.88 -9.17
N ILE A 81 -8.74 11.79 -8.50
CA ILE A 81 -9.20 11.80 -7.11
C ILE A 81 -8.18 11.14 -6.19
N LYS A 82 -8.08 11.63 -4.96
CA LYS A 82 -7.21 11.04 -3.94
C LYS A 82 -7.84 9.78 -3.37
N ILE A 83 -7.05 8.74 -3.20
CA ILE A 83 -7.43 7.45 -2.65
C ILE A 83 -6.45 7.07 -1.54
N TYR A 84 -6.98 6.44 -0.50
CA TYR A 84 -6.23 6.03 0.66
C TYR A 84 -6.54 4.56 0.99
N SER A 85 -5.59 3.88 1.61
CA SER A 85 -5.78 2.55 2.19
C SER A 85 -4.91 2.40 3.42
N HIS A 86 -5.35 1.58 4.34
CA HIS A 86 -4.64 1.23 5.57
C HIS A 86 -4.68 -0.28 5.76
N ILE A 87 -3.62 -0.84 6.31
CA ILE A 87 -3.62 -2.21 6.80
C ILE A 87 -2.86 -2.32 8.10
N SER A 88 -3.50 -2.95 9.09
CA SER A 88 -2.86 -3.31 10.37
C SER A 88 -1.75 -4.34 10.17
N PRO A 89 -0.79 -4.45 11.11
CA PRO A 89 0.30 -5.41 11.00
C PRO A 89 -0.17 -6.84 10.76
N TYR A 90 0.51 -7.55 9.87
CA TYR A 90 0.19 -8.94 9.53
C TYR A 90 0.21 -9.84 10.78
N MET A 91 -0.85 -10.65 10.96
CA MET A 91 -1.06 -11.50 12.16
C MET A 91 -1.07 -10.73 13.50
N GLY A 92 -1.40 -9.43 13.49
CA GLY A 92 -1.31 -8.57 14.68
C GLY A 92 0.12 -8.12 15.00
N GLY A 93 1.08 -8.39 14.11
CA GLY A 93 2.50 -8.11 14.29
C GLY A 93 3.26 -9.28 14.93
N PRO A 94 4.60 -9.27 14.86
CA PRO A 94 5.40 -10.35 15.39
C PRO A 94 5.47 -10.31 16.93
N GLU A 95 5.39 -11.46 17.60
CA GLU A 95 5.56 -11.55 19.06
C GLU A 95 6.91 -10.99 19.53
N LYS A 96 7.95 -11.13 18.70
CA LYS A 96 9.28 -10.57 18.94
C LYS A 96 9.79 -9.91 17.67
N ILE A 97 10.01 -8.61 17.75
CA ILE A 97 10.71 -7.84 16.72
C ILE A 97 12.21 -8.14 16.86
N LYS A 98 12.81 -8.70 15.81
CA LYS A 98 14.26 -8.95 15.76
C LYS A 98 15.01 -7.80 15.11
N ASN A 99 14.35 -7.06 14.21
CA ASN A 99 14.90 -5.89 13.55
C ASN A 99 13.77 -5.02 13.01
N THR A 100 13.80 -3.71 13.26
CA THR A 100 12.90 -2.74 12.60
C THR A 100 13.54 -2.12 11.35
N ASN A 101 14.87 -2.15 11.26
CA ASN A 101 15.61 -1.59 10.14
C ASN A 101 15.38 -2.43 8.88
N GLY A 102 14.96 -1.77 7.81
CA GLY A 102 14.69 -2.40 6.52
C GLY A 102 13.28 -2.97 6.36
N ALA A 103 12.42 -2.93 7.38
CA ALA A 103 11.02 -3.33 7.21
C ALA A 103 10.30 -2.44 6.19
N GLY A 104 10.50 -1.13 6.27
CA GLY A 104 10.01 -0.17 5.27
C GLY A 104 10.62 -0.39 3.88
N ASP A 105 11.89 -0.78 3.79
CA ASP A 105 12.56 -1.06 2.50
C ASP A 105 11.98 -2.31 1.83
N ALA A 106 11.59 -3.32 2.61
CA ALA A 106 10.88 -4.50 2.11
C ALA A 106 9.45 -4.15 1.67
N ALA A 107 8.76 -3.30 2.42
CA ALA A 107 7.46 -2.75 2.03
C ALA A 107 7.54 -2.05 0.66
N LEU A 108 8.55 -1.19 0.48
CA LEU A 108 8.84 -0.51 -0.78
C LEU A 108 9.15 -1.51 -1.90
N SER A 109 9.95 -2.53 -1.63
CA SER A 109 10.28 -3.58 -2.61
C SER A 109 9.03 -4.28 -3.15
N ALA A 110 8.02 -4.51 -2.30
CA ALA A 110 6.74 -5.08 -2.70
C ALA A 110 5.94 -4.14 -3.64
N VAL A 111 5.93 -2.82 -3.37
CA VAL A 111 5.33 -1.82 -4.26
C VAL A 111 6.02 -1.82 -5.62
N LEU A 112 7.37 -1.78 -5.62
CA LEU A 112 8.16 -1.80 -6.86
C LEU A 112 7.92 -3.06 -7.69
N HIS A 113 7.75 -4.21 -7.03
CA HIS A 113 7.40 -5.46 -7.72
C HIS A 113 6.03 -5.35 -8.41
N ASP A 114 5.01 -4.80 -7.76
CA ASP A 114 3.68 -4.67 -8.37
C ASP A 114 3.65 -3.63 -9.52
N MET A 115 4.46 -2.57 -9.43
CA MET A 115 4.69 -1.63 -10.54
C MET A 115 5.38 -2.32 -11.73
N ALA A 116 6.40 -3.14 -11.48
CA ALA A 116 7.07 -3.91 -12.52
C ALA A 116 6.13 -4.93 -13.17
N ALA A 117 5.28 -5.60 -12.38
CA ALA A 117 4.26 -6.51 -12.87
C ALA A 117 3.26 -5.81 -13.81
N ASN A 118 2.88 -4.56 -13.51
CA ASN A 118 2.01 -3.77 -14.38
C ASN A 118 2.63 -3.54 -15.76
N LYS A 119 3.89 -3.10 -15.77
CA LYS A 119 4.66 -2.88 -17.01
C LYS A 119 4.82 -4.19 -17.79
N TYR A 120 5.26 -5.25 -17.12
CA TYR A 120 5.44 -6.57 -17.73
C TYR A 120 4.13 -7.08 -18.36
N HIS A 121 3.01 -6.97 -17.65
CA HIS A 121 1.72 -7.41 -18.17
C HIS A 121 1.25 -6.54 -19.35
N LYS A 122 1.54 -5.23 -19.37
CA LYS A 122 1.22 -4.34 -20.51
C LYS A 122 2.01 -4.69 -21.76
N GLU A 123 3.28 -5.04 -21.61
CA GLU A 123 4.14 -5.42 -22.74
C GLU A 123 3.73 -6.77 -23.36
N ASN A 124 3.28 -7.72 -22.53
CA ASN A 124 2.90 -9.06 -22.99
C ASN A 124 1.43 -9.18 -23.42
N VAL A 125 0.54 -8.40 -22.80
CA VAL A 125 -0.92 -8.45 -23.05
C VAL A 125 -1.48 -7.02 -23.21
N PRO A 126 -1.08 -6.28 -24.27
CA PRO A 126 -1.41 -4.86 -24.40
C PRO A 126 -2.92 -4.57 -24.55
N ASN A 127 -3.68 -5.51 -25.11
CA ASN A 127 -5.13 -5.37 -25.32
C ASN A 127 -5.97 -5.79 -24.10
N SER A 128 -5.34 -6.06 -22.95
CA SER A 128 -6.07 -6.37 -21.73
C SER A 128 -6.85 -5.16 -21.23
N SER A 129 -8.06 -5.38 -20.72
CA SER A 129 -8.85 -4.35 -20.04
C SER A 129 -8.16 -3.74 -18.82
N LYS A 130 -7.13 -4.42 -18.28
CA LYS A 130 -6.25 -3.89 -17.23
C LYS A 130 -5.49 -2.63 -17.64
N HIS A 131 -5.41 -2.32 -18.93
CA HIS A 131 -4.64 -1.18 -19.44
C HIS A 131 -5.52 -0.11 -20.10
N ASN A 132 -6.83 -0.15 -19.86
CA ASN A 132 -7.77 0.87 -20.32
C ASN A 132 -7.44 2.28 -19.77
N ASN A 133 -6.77 2.36 -18.61
CA ASN A 133 -6.19 3.58 -18.09
C ASN A 133 -4.69 3.36 -17.79
N GLU A 134 -3.94 4.45 -17.67
CA GLU A 134 -2.55 4.42 -17.26
C GLU A 134 -2.42 4.31 -15.73
N TYR A 135 -2.09 3.11 -15.25
CA TYR A 135 -1.87 2.85 -13.83
C TYR A 135 -0.37 2.77 -13.51
N LEU A 136 -0.03 3.09 -12.26
CA LEU A 136 1.31 2.89 -11.69
C LEU A 136 1.52 1.44 -11.27
N THR A 137 0.52 0.83 -10.63
CA THR A 137 0.57 -0.53 -10.09
C THR A 137 -0.38 -1.47 -10.83
N TYR A 138 -0.13 -2.78 -10.73
CA TYR A 138 -0.97 -3.79 -11.34
C TYR A 138 -2.23 -4.05 -10.51
N SER A 139 -2.06 -3.98 -9.20
CA SER A 139 -3.02 -4.28 -8.15
C SER A 139 -3.57 -3.00 -7.52
N SER A 140 -4.66 -3.11 -6.75
CA SER A 140 -5.26 -1.96 -6.03
C SER A 140 -4.42 -1.47 -4.86
N PHE A 141 -4.72 -0.27 -4.34
CA PHE A 141 -4.12 0.22 -3.09
C PHE A 141 -4.18 -0.82 -1.97
N SER A 142 -5.36 -1.41 -1.72
CA SER A 142 -5.54 -2.43 -0.68
C SER A 142 -4.71 -3.69 -0.88
N GLN A 143 -4.58 -4.17 -2.13
CA GLN A 143 -3.81 -5.37 -2.45
C GLN A 143 -2.31 -5.12 -2.32
N VAL A 144 -1.84 -3.95 -2.76
CA VAL A 144 -0.44 -3.56 -2.59
C VAL A 144 -0.12 -3.33 -1.10
N CYS A 145 -1.02 -2.72 -0.32
CA CYS A 145 -0.91 -2.64 1.14
C CYS A 145 -0.72 -4.02 1.77
N LYS A 146 -1.57 -4.99 1.39
CA LYS A 146 -1.51 -6.37 1.87
C LYS A 146 -0.15 -7.01 1.61
N TYR A 147 0.36 -6.86 0.38
CA TYR A 147 1.65 -7.42 0.00
C TYR A 147 2.82 -6.71 0.71
N ALA A 148 2.82 -5.38 0.77
CA ALA A 148 3.85 -4.60 1.44
C ALA A 148 3.92 -4.90 2.95
N ASN A 149 2.76 -5.04 3.60
CA ASN A 149 2.66 -5.41 5.01
C ASN A 149 3.25 -6.80 5.27
N ARG A 150 2.92 -7.76 4.40
CA ARG A 150 3.46 -9.13 4.48
C ARG A 150 4.96 -9.18 4.27
N ALA A 151 5.50 -8.43 3.32
CA ALA A 151 6.94 -8.32 3.07
C ALA A 151 7.67 -7.66 4.24
N SER A 152 7.08 -6.60 4.82
CA SER A 152 7.60 -5.93 6.03
C SER A 152 7.72 -6.91 7.19
N TYR A 153 6.68 -7.72 7.41
CA TYR A 153 6.65 -8.72 8.47
C TYR A 153 7.81 -9.72 8.38
N GLU A 154 8.16 -10.21 7.18
CA GLU A 154 9.30 -11.12 7.02
C GLU A 154 10.62 -10.50 7.48
N VAL A 155 10.82 -9.21 7.26
CA VAL A 155 12.02 -8.52 7.76
C VAL A 155 11.98 -8.37 9.27
N LEU A 156 10.81 -8.05 9.84
CA LEU A 156 10.66 -7.86 11.29
C LEU A 156 11.01 -9.11 12.10
N VAL A 157 10.77 -10.32 11.56
CA VAL A 157 11.00 -11.61 12.24
C VAL A 157 12.41 -12.19 12.05
N GLN A 158 13.31 -11.46 11.38
CA GLN A 158 14.71 -11.86 11.16
C GLN A 158 15.70 -10.75 11.54
N HIS A 159 16.99 -11.08 11.63
CA HIS A 159 18.02 -10.09 11.98
C HIS A 159 18.49 -9.27 10.79
N SER A 160 18.53 -9.87 9.59
CA SER A 160 19.00 -9.21 8.37
C SER A 160 17.92 -8.28 7.81
N PRO A 161 18.25 -7.06 7.34
CA PRO A 161 17.30 -6.24 6.58
C PRO A 161 17.05 -6.80 5.16
N ARG A 162 17.83 -7.79 4.71
CA ARG A 162 17.70 -8.42 3.38
C ARG A 162 17.07 -9.80 3.50
N LEU A 163 16.01 -10.03 2.73
CA LEU A 163 15.41 -11.34 2.55
C LEU A 163 16.30 -12.20 1.64
N SER A 164 16.50 -13.47 2.00
CA SER A 164 17.22 -14.47 1.19
C SER A 164 16.31 -15.41 0.41
N ARG A 165 15.00 -15.33 0.64
CA ARG A 165 13.95 -16.13 0.01
C ARG A 165 12.71 -15.28 -0.24
N GLY A 166 11.93 -15.65 -1.25
CA GLY A 166 10.63 -15.03 -1.53
C GLY A 166 9.55 -15.46 -0.53
N LEU A 167 8.38 -14.81 -0.64
CA LEU A 167 7.18 -15.27 0.04
C LEU A 167 6.71 -16.61 -0.56
N PRO A 168 6.07 -17.49 0.23
CA PRO A 168 5.44 -18.69 -0.31
C PRO A 168 4.29 -18.33 -1.27
N GLU A 169 4.06 -19.16 -2.29
CA GLU A 169 3.05 -18.91 -3.34
C GLU A 169 1.60 -19.03 -2.84
N ARG A 170 1.39 -19.76 -1.74
CA ARG A 170 0.09 -19.92 -1.07
C ARG A 170 0.28 -19.81 0.44
N GLU A 171 -0.55 -18.99 1.08
CA GLU A 171 -0.64 -18.87 2.53
C GLU A 171 -2.11 -18.96 2.92
N ASP A 172 -2.46 -19.88 3.82
CA ASP A 172 -3.84 -20.13 4.28
C ASP A 172 -4.47 -18.89 4.98
N SER A 173 -3.64 -17.96 5.44
CA SER A 173 -4.00 -16.79 6.24
C SER A 173 -4.43 -15.55 5.44
N LEU A 174 -4.36 -15.56 4.11
CA LEU A 174 -4.73 -14.37 3.33
C LEU A 174 -6.26 -14.16 3.27
N GLU A 175 -7.09 -15.18 3.51
CA GLU A 175 -8.55 -15.05 3.55
C GLU A 175 -9.14 -15.10 4.97
N GLU A 176 -8.59 -15.91 5.88
CA GLU A 176 -9.22 -16.17 7.20
C GLU A 176 -8.75 -15.22 8.33
N ALA A 177 -7.50 -14.73 8.30
CA ALA A 177 -6.93 -14.04 9.46
C ALA A 177 -7.36 -12.57 9.64
N TYR A 178 -8.17 -12.01 8.72
CA TYR A 178 -8.65 -10.63 8.82
C TYR A 178 -9.89 -10.47 9.71
N TRP A 179 -10.53 -11.58 10.13
CA TRP A 179 -11.81 -11.56 10.85
C TRP A 179 -11.80 -12.24 12.23
N GLU A 180 -10.69 -12.86 12.63
CA GLU A 180 -10.55 -13.44 13.96
C GLU A 180 -9.49 -12.71 14.79
N ARG A 181 -9.80 -11.48 15.23
CA ARG A 181 -9.41 -10.92 16.54
C ARG A 181 -9.93 -9.50 16.73
#